data_AF-A0A5Q4ET37-F1
#
_entry.id   AF-A0A5Q4ET37-F1
#
_cell.length_a   1.000
_cell.length_b   1.000
_cell.length_c   1.000
_cell.angle_alpha   90.00
_cell.angle_beta   90.00
_cell.angle_gamma   90.00
#
_symmetry.space_group_name_H-M   'P 1'
#
loop_
_entity.id
_entity.type
_entity.pdbx_description
1 polymer ?
#
loop_
_entity_poly.entity_id
_entity_poly.type
_entity_poly.pdbx_seq_one_letter_code
_entity_poly.pdbx_strand_id
1 'polypeptide(L)'
;MERLNELAASRQPEGEDAWPIYARILQEDLSVDFDVNTRTGNQLYDEVRRLNMAGRHLYFSEWMDPSLAAERERFESVRHLLQRLDEAADAPEFSIRYTSPADGESQHRVLLPGLSHLSSLHLLNIIGLQIAAAEDDWDEVARRFRTAQSMSRHLTFIPALLTWNHSVAMHWTTHDELMSILMALDVPADACEQMLEALDDLPRPATPLWMMYEGERLLTANAIQWIYTPGKRGFMVYSGLLRLGLNRSIDSLNTGFFNRATTPYLERAANLHPRMFDTPRRGDTQRAVDDVYDAVVAHLKGDGSTFDSLQTFTTDRVQGDPIAERSARVAIFYMPSIMSAHTMQRSMAVMLRLELFHARAGRWPDSLDEAMTPEQATDPVSGLAFRYERTPDDPHGRPYVLRAPEPYPYDAVVPDWPVLNPALGPDPAEPDPLDL
;
A
#
# COMPACT_ATOMS: atom_id res chain seq x y z
N MET A 1 22.44 3.96 2.31
CA MET A 1 22.14 2.81 1.45
C MET A 1 22.61 1.51 2.09
N GLU A 2 23.90 1.31 2.34
CA GLU A 2 24.42 0.11 3.02
C GLU A 2 23.68 -0.20 4.35
N ARG A 3 23.62 0.75 5.29
CA ARG A 3 22.85 0.59 6.54
C ARG A 3 21.36 0.26 6.36
N LEU A 4 20.75 0.71 5.27
CA LEU A 4 19.34 0.44 4.97
C LEU A 4 19.17 -1.00 4.46
N ASN A 5 20.10 -1.46 3.63
CA ASN A 5 20.16 -2.86 3.19
C ASN A 5 20.50 -3.80 4.35
N GLU A 6 21.39 -3.42 5.27
CA GLU A 6 21.67 -4.17 6.50
C GLU A 6 20.41 -4.30 7.38
N LEU A 7 19.67 -3.20 7.56
CA LEU A 7 18.41 -3.21 8.30
C LEU A 7 17.39 -4.14 7.64
N ALA A 8 17.24 -4.07 6.32
CA ALA A 8 16.33 -4.94 5.56
C ALA A 8 16.72 -6.43 5.65
N ALA A 9 18.02 -6.72 5.59
CA ALA A 9 18.54 -8.09 5.71
C ALA A 9 18.39 -8.66 7.12
N SER A 10 18.45 -7.83 8.16
CA SER A 10 18.49 -8.27 9.56
C SER A 10 17.24 -9.02 10.06
N ARG A 11 16.12 -8.98 9.31
CA ARG A 11 14.83 -9.59 9.68
C ARG A 11 14.15 -10.30 8.53
N GLN A 12 14.91 -10.68 7.51
CA GLN A 12 14.42 -11.68 6.56
C GLN A 12 14.25 -13.02 7.30
N PRO A 13 13.19 -13.78 7.04
CA PRO A 13 13.15 -15.18 7.44
C PRO A 13 14.26 -15.97 6.73
N GLU A 14 14.43 -17.25 7.04
CA GLU A 14 15.30 -18.12 6.24
C GLU A 14 14.46 -18.80 5.15
N GLY A 15 14.93 -18.82 3.89
CA GLY A 15 14.31 -19.59 2.82
C GLY A 15 14.56 -19.02 1.42
N GLU A 16 13.63 -19.32 0.50
CA GLU A 16 13.66 -18.78 -0.85
C GLU A 16 13.25 -17.31 -0.87
N ASP A 17 13.89 -16.51 -1.72
CA ASP A 17 13.62 -15.08 -1.91
C ASP A 17 12.63 -14.89 -3.05
N ALA A 18 11.52 -14.18 -2.76
CA ALA A 18 10.49 -13.87 -3.73
C ALA A 18 10.94 -12.84 -4.78
N TRP A 19 11.89 -11.95 -4.46
CA TRP A 19 12.29 -10.86 -5.38
C TRP A 19 12.85 -11.37 -6.72
N PRO A 20 13.77 -12.34 -6.78
CA PRO A 20 14.19 -12.95 -8.04
C PRO A 20 13.04 -13.48 -8.91
N ILE A 21 11.98 -14.01 -8.31
CA ILE A 21 10.82 -14.54 -9.05
C ILE A 21 10.04 -13.38 -9.67
N TYR A 22 9.72 -12.33 -8.89
CA TYR A 22 9.10 -11.11 -9.42
C TYR A 22 9.96 -10.45 -10.50
N ALA A 23 11.29 -10.39 -10.30
CA ALA A 23 12.20 -9.80 -11.26
C ALA A 23 12.17 -10.56 -12.60
N ARG A 24 12.10 -11.90 -12.58
CA ARG A 24 11.92 -12.70 -13.82
C ARG A 24 10.60 -12.41 -14.52
N ILE A 25 9.48 -12.33 -13.78
CA ILE A 25 8.19 -11.95 -14.35
C ILE A 25 8.32 -10.60 -15.08
N LEU A 26 8.91 -9.62 -14.40
CA LEU A 26 9.03 -8.27 -14.92
C LEU A 26 10.00 -8.18 -16.12
N GLN A 27 11.17 -8.79 -16.04
CA GLN A 27 12.23 -8.64 -17.05
C GLN A 27 12.10 -9.64 -18.20
N GLU A 28 11.80 -10.91 -17.90
CA GLU A 28 11.76 -11.98 -18.90
C GLU A 28 10.39 -12.04 -19.57
N ASP A 29 9.31 -12.15 -18.77
CA ASP A 29 7.97 -12.33 -19.33
C ASP A 29 7.36 -11.01 -19.82
N LEU A 30 7.61 -9.89 -19.13
CA LEU A 30 7.03 -8.58 -19.46
C LEU A 30 8.01 -7.62 -20.17
N SER A 31 9.28 -7.97 -20.27
CA SER A 31 10.34 -7.13 -20.89
C SER A 31 10.41 -5.71 -20.31
N VAL A 32 10.15 -5.55 -19.01
CA VAL A 32 10.29 -4.30 -18.28
C VAL A 32 11.77 -4.03 -18.03
N ASP A 33 12.23 -2.89 -18.53
CA ASP A 33 13.55 -2.36 -18.24
C ASP A 33 13.49 -1.50 -16.97
N PHE A 34 14.24 -1.88 -15.94
CA PHE A 34 14.31 -1.11 -14.70
C PHE A 34 15.24 0.11 -14.80
N ASP A 35 16.15 0.15 -15.78
CA ASP A 35 17.12 1.22 -15.97
C ASP A 35 16.53 2.39 -16.77
N VAL A 36 15.53 2.11 -17.60
CA VAL A 36 14.81 3.12 -18.38
C VAL A 36 13.48 3.40 -17.70
N ASN A 37 13.29 4.62 -17.19
CA ASN A 37 12.04 5.10 -16.56
C ASN A 37 10.90 5.30 -17.59
N THR A 38 10.74 4.35 -18.50
CA THR A 38 9.64 4.25 -19.43
C THR A 38 8.77 3.09 -18.98
N ARG A 39 7.46 3.33 -18.87
CA ARG A 39 6.43 2.28 -18.70
C ARG A 39 6.30 1.50 -20.00
N THR A 40 7.39 0.89 -20.42
CA THR A 40 7.55 0.15 -21.66
C THR A 40 7.86 -1.27 -21.29
N GLY A 41 7.06 -2.18 -21.83
CA GLY A 41 7.33 -3.60 -21.82
C GLY A 41 6.96 -4.16 -23.19
N ASN A 42 6.86 -5.48 -23.27
CA ASN A 42 6.39 -6.17 -24.47
C ASN A 42 4.85 -6.15 -24.57
N GLN A 43 4.30 -6.95 -25.49
CA GLN A 43 2.85 -7.06 -25.68
C GLN A 43 2.12 -7.56 -24.41
N LEU A 44 2.69 -8.51 -23.67
CA LEU A 44 2.08 -9.02 -22.43
C LEU A 44 1.99 -7.92 -21.36
N TYR A 45 3.01 -7.05 -21.27
CA TYR A 45 2.97 -5.88 -20.38
C TYR A 45 1.81 -4.95 -20.73
N ASP A 46 1.57 -4.71 -22.02
CA ASP A 46 0.44 -3.90 -22.47
C ASP A 46 -0.91 -4.54 -22.16
N GLU A 47 -1.03 -5.87 -22.26
CA GLU A 47 -2.27 -6.57 -21.88
C GLU A 47 -2.53 -6.50 -20.37
N VAL A 48 -1.51 -6.72 -19.52
CA VAL A 48 -1.64 -6.51 -18.05
C VAL A 48 -2.08 -5.07 -17.76
N ARG A 49 -1.47 -4.09 -18.41
CA ARG A 49 -1.81 -2.67 -18.23
C ARG A 49 -3.25 -2.38 -18.64
N ARG A 50 -3.73 -2.95 -19.76
CA ARG A 50 -5.11 -2.77 -20.23
C ARG A 50 -6.11 -3.41 -19.28
N LEU A 51 -5.85 -4.63 -18.81
CA LEU A 51 -6.68 -5.29 -17.80
C LEU A 51 -6.80 -4.43 -16.54
N ASN A 52 -5.67 -3.91 -16.03
CA ASN A 52 -5.66 -3.03 -14.86
C ASN A 52 -6.42 -1.72 -15.07
N MET A 53 -6.40 -1.15 -16.29
CA MET A 53 -7.19 0.04 -16.62
C MET A 53 -8.68 -0.26 -16.78
N ALA A 54 -9.01 -1.47 -17.25
CA ALA A 54 -10.39 -1.93 -17.42
C ALA A 54 -11.04 -2.35 -16.09
N GLY A 55 -10.27 -2.50 -15.00
CA GLY A 55 -10.71 -3.04 -13.71
C GLY A 55 -12.08 -2.55 -13.25
N ARG A 56 -12.39 -1.24 -13.36
CA ARG A 56 -13.74 -0.71 -13.03
C ARG A 56 -14.88 -1.37 -13.79
N HIS A 57 -14.72 -1.68 -15.06
CA HIS A 57 -15.75 -2.38 -15.83
C HIS A 57 -15.85 -3.87 -15.49
N LEU A 58 -14.73 -4.48 -15.06
CA LEU A 58 -14.71 -5.86 -14.57
C LEU A 58 -15.41 -6.00 -13.21
N TYR A 59 -15.35 -4.97 -12.35
CA TYR A 59 -15.98 -4.97 -11.02
C TYR A 59 -17.51 -4.93 -11.05
N PHE A 60 -18.14 -4.48 -12.15
CA PHE A 60 -19.60 -4.27 -12.23
C PHE A 60 -20.31 -5.15 -13.27
N SER A 61 -19.60 -6.06 -13.93
CA SER A 61 -20.16 -6.88 -15.01
C SER A 61 -19.95 -8.35 -14.70
N GLU A 62 -20.93 -9.20 -15.00
CA GLU A 62 -20.74 -10.64 -14.91
C GLU A 62 -19.58 -11.06 -15.82
N TRP A 63 -18.60 -11.83 -15.31
CA TRP A 63 -17.42 -12.22 -16.09
C TRP A 63 -17.78 -12.96 -17.40
N MET A 64 -18.96 -13.57 -17.47
CA MET A 64 -19.48 -14.26 -18.65
C MET A 64 -20.21 -13.34 -19.65
N ASP A 65 -20.31 -12.04 -19.38
CA ASP A 65 -20.92 -11.05 -20.29
C ASP A 65 -20.19 -11.07 -21.65
N PRO A 66 -20.91 -11.25 -22.79
CA PRO A 66 -20.33 -11.13 -24.11
C PRO A 66 -19.52 -9.83 -24.36
N SER A 67 -19.86 -8.73 -23.69
CA SER A 67 -19.15 -7.45 -23.77
C SER A 67 -17.69 -7.55 -23.31
N LEU A 68 -17.38 -8.49 -22.41
CA LEU A 68 -16.04 -8.73 -21.86
C LEU A 68 -15.21 -9.74 -22.65
N ALA A 69 -15.63 -10.13 -23.86
CA ALA A 69 -14.90 -11.14 -24.63
C ALA A 69 -13.44 -10.77 -24.91
N ALA A 70 -13.15 -9.48 -25.13
CA ALA A 70 -11.80 -8.99 -25.34
C ALA A 70 -10.96 -9.07 -24.05
N GLU A 71 -11.55 -8.74 -22.91
CA GLU A 71 -10.91 -8.81 -21.59
C GLU A 71 -10.59 -10.27 -21.21
N ARG A 72 -11.49 -11.21 -21.50
CA ARG A 72 -11.24 -12.65 -21.34
C ARG A 72 -10.06 -13.12 -22.18
N GLU A 73 -10.03 -12.77 -23.47
CA GLU A 73 -8.91 -13.13 -24.35
C GLU A 73 -7.58 -12.56 -23.85
N ARG A 74 -7.59 -11.30 -23.38
CA ARG A 74 -6.41 -10.68 -22.77
C ARG A 74 -5.98 -11.40 -21.51
N PHE A 75 -6.92 -11.72 -20.61
CA PHE A 75 -6.62 -12.43 -19.37
C PHE A 75 -5.98 -13.79 -19.66
N GLU A 76 -6.54 -14.57 -20.58
CA GLU A 76 -5.97 -15.87 -20.96
C GLU A 76 -4.53 -15.76 -21.50
N SER A 77 -4.18 -14.67 -22.21
CA SER A 77 -2.80 -14.44 -22.66
C SER A 77 -1.80 -14.24 -21.52
N VAL A 78 -2.25 -13.74 -20.36
CA VAL A 78 -1.41 -13.43 -19.18
C VAL A 78 -1.66 -14.36 -18.00
N ARG A 79 -2.62 -15.30 -18.09
CA ARG A 79 -3.01 -16.22 -17.01
C ARG A 79 -1.85 -17.04 -16.47
N HIS A 80 -0.91 -17.42 -17.33
CA HIS A 80 0.31 -18.14 -16.94
C HIS A 80 1.19 -17.39 -15.92
N LEU A 81 1.07 -16.06 -15.83
CA LEU A 81 1.79 -15.27 -14.84
C LEU A 81 1.28 -15.52 -13.42
N LEU A 82 0.01 -15.92 -13.25
CA LEU A 82 -0.56 -16.23 -11.93
C LEU A 82 0.17 -17.38 -11.25
N GLN A 83 0.57 -18.40 -12.00
CA GLN A 83 1.36 -19.52 -11.46
C GLN A 83 2.74 -19.04 -10.93
N ARG A 84 3.39 -18.12 -11.64
CA ARG A 84 4.66 -17.53 -11.17
C ARG A 84 4.46 -16.62 -9.95
N LEU A 85 3.28 -16.00 -9.82
CA LEU A 85 2.92 -15.25 -8.62
C LEU A 85 2.70 -16.18 -7.42
N ASP A 86 2.16 -17.38 -7.64
CA ASP A 86 2.06 -18.40 -6.58
C ASP A 86 3.45 -18.81 -6.09
N GLU A 87 4.37 -19.10 -7.03
CA GLU A 87 5.77 -19.41 -6.71
C GLU A 87 6.41 -18.29 -5.88
N ALA A 88 6.17 -17.03 -6.26
CA ALA A 88 6.68 -15.89 -5.50
C ALA A 88 6.01 -15.78 -4.12
N ALA A 89 4.71 -16.04 -4.02
CA ALA A 89 3.94 -15.93 -2.78
C ALA A 89 4.32 -16.98 -1.73
N ASP A 90 4.78 -18.16 -2.15
CA ASP A 90 5.25 -19.22 -1.27
C ASP A 90 6.66 -18.95 -0.71
N ALA A 91 7.43 -18.07 -1.36
CA ALA A 91 8.76 -17.70 -0.89
C ALA A 91 8.66 -16.85 0.40
N PRO A 92 9.31 -17.28 1.50
CA PRO A 92 9.18 -16.59 2.80
C PRO A 92 9.96 -15.26 2.84
N GLU A 93 11.08 -15.16 2.12
CA GLU A 93 11.96 -13.99 2.08
C GLU A 93 11.56 -13.00 0.98
N PHE A 94 11.90 -11.72 1.17
CA PHE A 94 11.80 -10.72 0.11
C PHE A 94 12.90 -9.67 0.25
N SER A 95 13.95 -9.81 -0.58
CA SER A 95 15.16 -9.01 -0.49
C SER A 95 15.44 -8.15 -1.74
N ILE A 96 14.73 -7.02 -1.83
CA ILE A 96 15.09 -5.98 -2.80
C ILE A 96 16.15 -5.04 -2.22
N ARG A 97 17.21 -4.79 -2.99
CA ARG A 97 18.31 -3.90 -2.57
C ARG A 97 18.03 -2.47 -2.96
N TYR A 98 18.22 -1.57 -2.01
CA TYR A 98 18.30 -0.14 -2.28
C TYR A 98 19.58 0.19 -3.05
N THR A 99 19.42 0.78 -4.23
CA THR A 99 20.52 1.22 -5.10
C THR A 99 20.81 2.71 -4.91
N SER A 100 22.08 3.10 -5.04
CA SER A 100 22.41 4.53 -5.07
C SER A 100 22.09 5.09 -6.46
N PRO A 101 21.51 6.31 -6.58
CA PRO A 101 21.32 6.96 -7.87
C PRO A 101 22.64 7.05 -8.64
N ALA A 102 22.60 6.75 -9.94
CA ALA A 102 23.73 7.07 -10.81
C ALA A 102 23.90 8.61 -10.91
N ASP A 103 25.11 9.07 -11.28
CA ASP A 103 25.42 10.50 -11.50
C ASP A 103 24.52 11.08 -12.62
N GLY A 104 23.34 11.60 -12.27
CA GLY A 104 22.34 11.81 -13.32
C GLY A 104 20.92 11.82 -12.82
N GLU A 105 20.61 10.94 -11.89
CA GLU A 105 19.24 10.55 -11.59
C GLU A 105 18.69 11.25 -10.34
N SER A 106 17.37 11.45 -10.31
CA SER A 106 16.71 12.02 -9.13
C SER A 106 16.48 10.94 -8.07
N GLN A 107 16.73 11.23 -6.79
CA GLN A 107 16.57 10.28 -5.68
C GLN A 107 15.18 9.62 -5.59
N HIS A 108 14.10 10.35 -5.94
CA HIS A 108 12.75 9.77 -5.97
C HIS A 108 12.56 8.69 -7.03
N ARG A 109 13.45 8.59 -8.04
CA ARG A 109 13.34 7.64 -9.16
C ARG A 109 14.08 6.31 -8.92
N VAL A 110 14.90 6.20 -7.86
CA VAL A 110 15.89 5.11 -7.74
C VAL A 110 15.69 4.22 -6.52
N LEU A 111 14.89 4.62 -5.52
CA LEU A 111 14.92 3.91 -4.24
C LEU A 111 14.44 2.45 -4.34
N LEU A 112 13.41 2.15 -5.16
CA LEU A 112 12.91 0.79 -5.39
C LEU A 112 12.31 0.65 -6.81
N PRO A 113 13.12 0.36 -7.84
CA PRO A 113 12.58 0.04 -9.16
C PRO A 113 11.64 -1.17 -9.09
N GLY A 114 10.55 -1.14 -9.85
CA GLY A 114 9.59 -2.26 -9.87
C GLY A 114 8.41 -2.15 -8.90
N LEU A 115 8.43 -1.25 -7.89
CA LEU A 115 7.33 -1.18 -6.89
C LEU A 115 5.96 -0.94 -7.53
N SER A 116 5.85 -0.01 -8.49
CA SER A 116 4.60 0.21 -9.23
C SER A 116 4.20 -0.96 -10.14
N HIS A 117 5.17 -1.78 -10.55
CA HIS A 117 4.91 -2.98 -11.34
C HIS A 117 4.40 -4.12 -10.45
N LEU A 118 4.88 -4.23 -9.20
CA LEU A 118 4.31 -5.16 -8.22
C LEU A 118 2.84 -4.85 -7.96
N SER A 119 2.44 -3.58 -7.86
CA SER A 119 1.02 -3.20 -7.81
C SER A 119 0.25 -3.65 -9.05
N SER A 120 0.87 -3.61 -10.23
CA SER A 120 0.22 -4.06 -11.47
C SER A 120 0.04 -5.59 -11.50
N LEU A 121 1.01 -6.35 -11.00
CA LEU A 121 0.92 -7.81 -10.85
C LEU A 121 -0.09 -8.20 -9.77
N HIS A 122 -0.16 -7.42 -8.68
CA HIS A 122 -1.15 -7.62 -7.64
C HIS A 122 -2.57 -7.45 -8.18
N LEU A 123 -2.83 -6.40 -8.96
CA LEU A 123 -4.13 -6.21 -9.63
C LEU A 123 -4.47 -7.36 -10.58
N LEU A 124 -3.49 -7.91 -11.31
CA LEU A 124 -3.71 -9.12 -12.11
C LEU A 124 -4.14 -10.30 -11.24
N ASN A 125 -3.54 -10.49 -10.07
CA ASN A 125 -3.96 -11.52 -9.12
C ASN A 125 -5.38 -11.28 -8.58
N ILE A 126 -5.76 -10.01 -8.33
CA ILE A 126 -7.13 -9.64 -7.94
C ILE A 126 -8.11 -9.98 -9.06
N ILE A 127 -7.79 -9.67 -10.33
CA ILE A 127 -8.63 -10.10 -11.47
C ILE A 127 -8.76 -11.63 -11.49
N GLY A 128 -7.68 -12.37 -11.22
CA GLY A 128 -7.74 -13.83 -11.09
C GLY A 128 -8.66 -14.30 -9.96
N LEU A 129 -8.65 -13.63 -8.80
CA LEU A 129 -9.53 -13.90 -7.66
C LEU A 129 -11.02 -13.77 -8.06
N GLN A 130 -11.34 -12.72 -8.80
CA GLN A 130 -12.70 -12.44 -9.28
C GLN A 130 -13.21 -13.50 -10.24
N ILE A 131 -12.37 -13.86 -11.20
CA ILE A 131 -12.70 -14.85 -12.22
C ILE A 131 -12.94 -16.20 -11.56
N ALA A 132 -12.07 -16.60 -10.63
CA ALA A 132 -12.25 -17.83 -9.86
C ALA A 132 -13.57 -17.83 -9.08
N ALA A 133 -13.92 -16.71 -8.44
CA ALA A 133 -15.19 -16.59 -7.72
C ALA A 133 -16.41 -16.67 -8.66
N ALA A 134 -16.34 -16.03 -9.84
CA ALA A 134 -17.41 -16.08 -10.84
C ALA A 134 -17.57 -17.47 -11.48
N GLU A 135 -16.52 -18.29 -11.46
CA GLU A 135 -16.52 -19.68 -11.96
C GLU A 135 -16.80 -20.72 -10.85
N ASP A 136 -17.10 -20.28 -9.63
CA ASP A 136 -17.24 -21.12 -8.43
C ASP A 136 -16.00 -22.00 -8.14
N ASP A 137 -14.81 -21.59 -8.58
CA ASP A 137 -13.53 -22.26 -8.28
C ASP A 137 -12.95 -21.76 -6.95
N TRP A 138 -13.55 -22.24 -5.86
CA TRP A 138 -13.24 -21.78 -4.51
C TRP A 138 -11.83 -22.13 -4.01
N ASP A 139 -11.21 -23.19 -4.54
CA ASP A 139 -9.81 -23.52 -4.26
C ASP A 139 -8.88 -22.48 -4.87
N GLU A 140 -9.18 -22.04 -6.10
CA GLU A 140 -8.42 -20.96 -6.73
C GLU A 140 -8.68 -19.61 -6.05
N VAL A 141 -9.91 -19.32 -5.58
CA VAL A 141 -10.20 -18.14 -4.76
C VAL A 141 -9.31 -18.08 -3.52
N ALA A 142 -9.24 -19.17 -2.75
CA ALA A 142 -8.40 -19.25 -1.56
C ALA A 142 -6.90 -19.07 -1.90
N ARG A 143 -6.43 -19.67 -3.00
CA ARG A 143 -5.04 -19.50 -3.47
C ARG A 143 -4.72 -18.07 -3.89
N ARG A 144 -5.60 -17.42 -4.65
CA ARG A 144 -5.45 -16.03 -5.07
C ARG A 144 -5.44 -15.08 -3.87
N PHE A 145 -6.30 -15.34 -2.89
CA PHE A 145 -6.32 -14.57 -1.64
C PHE A 145 -5.01 -14.72 -0.86
N ARG A 146 -4.52 -15.96 -0.67
CA ARG A 146 -3.22 -16.22 -0.04
C ARG A 146 -2.07 -15.51 -0.77
N THR A 147 -2.06 -15.59 -2.10
CA THR A 147 -1.07 -14.91 -2.96
C THR A 147 -1.11 -13.40 -2.74
N ALA A 148 -2.29 -12.79 -2.71
CA ALA A 148 -2.48 -11.38 -2.44
C ALA A 148 -1.94 -10.97 -1.05
N GLN A 149 -2.19 -11.78 -0.01
CA GLN A 149 -1.66 -11.55 1.33
C GLN A 149 -0.12 -11.65 1.35
N SER A 150 0.47 -12.67 0.71
CA SER A 150 1.92 -12.82 0.60
C SER A 150 2.58 -11.63 -0.11
N MET A 151 2.07 -11.22 -1.28
CA MET A 151 2.59 -10.06 -2.01
C MET A 151 2.60 -8.79 -1.16
N SER A 152 1.49 -8.56 -0.44
CA SER A 152 1.35 -7.44 0.46
C SER A 152 2.33 -7.54 1.63
N ARG A 153 2.45 -8.72 2.24
CA ARG A 153 3.36 -9.03 3.35
C ARG A 153 4.82 -8.83 2.96
N HIS A 154 5.24 -9.24 1.77
CA HIS A 154 6.61 -9.08 1.26
C HIS A 154 7.10 -7.63 1.36
N LEU A 155 6.26 -6.67 0.98
CA LEU A 155 6.60 -5.24 1.05
C LEU A 155 6.87 -4.74 2.47
N THR A 156 6.40 -5.43 3.51
CA THR A 156 6.67 -5.08 4.92
C THR A 156 8.05 -5.54 5.41
N PHE A 157 8.77 -6.39 4.65
CA PHE A 157 10.18 -6.68 4.91
C PHE A 157 11.11 -5.54 4.52
N ILE A 158 10.64 -4.64 3.64
CA ILE A 158 11.40 -3.45 3.28
C ILE A 158 11.15 -2.38 4.35
N PRO A 159 12.19 -1.95 5.11
CA PRO A 159 12.02 -0.97 6.18
C PRO A 159 11.92 0.44 5.59
N ALA A 160 10.73 0.83 5.11
CA ALA A 160 10.44 2.21 4.70
C ALA A 160 8.94 2.48 4.79
N LEU A 161 8.54 3.69 5.18
CA LEU A 161 7.13 4.07 5.27
C LEU A 161 6.44 3.96 3.90
N LEU A 162 7.14 4.32 2.82
CA LEU A 162 6.58 4.29 1.48
C LEU A 162 6.21 2.86 1.02
N THR A 163 7.05 1.85 1.31
CA THR A 163 6.78 0.46 0.93
C THR A 163 5.66 -0.14 1.75
N TRP A 164 5.63 0.19 3.04
CA TRP A 164 4.54 -0.18 3.92
C TRP A 164 3.21 0.45 3.50
N ASN A 165 3.23 1.69 3.02
CA ASN A 165 2.03 2.31 2.46
C ASN A 165 1.57 1.61 1.16
N HIS A 166 2.49 1.16 0.30
CA HIS A 166 2.12 0.35 -0.87
C HIS A 166 1.56 -1.02 -0.46
N SER A 167 2.14 -1.62 0.59
CA SER A 167 1.59 -2.83 1.22
C SER A 167 0.15 -2.58 1.67
N VAL A 168 -0.12 -1.48 2.39
CA VAL A 168 -1.48 -1.08 2.83
C VAL A 168 -2.43 -0.99 1.63
N ALA A 169 -2.03 -0.31 0.55
CA ALA A 169 -2.86 -0.18 -0.64
C ALA A 169 -3.22 -1.54 -1.26
N MET A 170 -2.26 -2.46 -1.40
CA MET A 170 -2.54 -3.82 -1.89
C MET A 170 -3.53 -4.57 -0.99
N HIS A 171 -3.36 -4.46 0.32
CA HIS A 171 -4.25 -5.12 1.26
C HIS A 171 -5.66 -4.53 1.24
N TRP A 172 -5.80 -3.21 1.08
CA TRP A 172 -7.11 -2.60 0.87
C TRP A 172 -7.79 -3.10 -0.40
N THR A 173 -7.07 -3.18 -1.52
CA THR A 173 -7.64 -3.72 -2.77
C THR A 173 -8.04 -5.19 -2.62
N THR A 174 -7.25 -5.99 -1.92
CA THR A 174 -7.59 -7.40 -1.64
C THR A 174 -8.82 -7.50 -0.74
N HIS A 175 -8.89 -6.66 0.30
CA HIS A 175 -9.99 -6.64 1.22
C HIS A 175 -11.29 -6.22 0.53
N ASP A 176 -11.25 -5.14 -0.23
CA ASP A 176 -12.39 -4.62 -0.98
C ASP A 176 -12.95 -5.69 -1.93
N GLU A 177 -12.06 -6.39 -2.65
CA GLU A 177 -12.50 -7.46 -3.56
C GLU A 177 -13.10 -8.65 -2.82
N LEU A 178 -12.41 -9.18 -1.82
CA LEU A 178 -12.92 -10.33 -1.08
C LEU A 178 -14.22 -9.94 -0.36
N MET A 179 -14.33 -8.72 0.15
CA MET A 179 -15.57 -8.19 0.72
C MET A 179 -16.69 -8.18 -0.32
N SER A 180 -16.44 -7.75 -1.56
CA SER A 180 -17.43 -7.83 -2.64
C SER A 180 -17.82 -9.27 -2.97
N ILE A 181 -16.90 -10.22 -2.95
CA ILE A 181 -17.19 -11.65 -3.15
C ILE A 181 -18.05 -12.21 -2.02
N LEU A 182 -17.66 -11.97 -0.76
CA LEU A 182 -18.46 -12.24 0.45
C LEU A 182 -19.71 -11.34 0.54
N MET A 183 -19.83 -10.37 -0.37
CA MET A 183 -20.93 -9.46 -0.73
C MET A 183 -21.96 -10.06 -1.68
N ALA A 184 -21.49 -10.88 -2.62
CA ALA A 184 -22.25 -11.31 -3.78
C ALA A 184 -22.55 -12.82 -3.81
N LEU A 185 -21.70 -13.67 -3.22
CA LEU A 185 -21.77 -15.12 -3.34
C LEU A 185 -21.88 -15.83 -1.98
N ASP A 186 -22.48 -17.03 -1.97
CA ASP A 186 -22.43 -17.94 -0.82
C ASP A 186 -21.10 -18.70 -0.85
N VAL A 187 -20.25 -18.49 0.16
CA VAL A 187 -18.90 -19.08 0.17
C VAL A 187 -18.90 -20.40 0.95
N PRO A 188 -18.36 -21.50 0.37
CA PRO A 188 -18.23 -22.77 1.06
C PRO A 188 -17.38 -22.70 2.34
N ALA A 189 -17.69 -23.59 3.30
CA ALA A 189 -17.04 -23.61 4.60
C ALA A 189 -15.53 -23.89 4.51
N ASP A 190 -15.12 -24.82 3.65
CA ASP A 190 -13.73 -25.17 3.39
C ASP A 190 -12.93 -23.99 2.82
N ALA A 191 -13.52 -23.24 1.88
CA ALA A 191 -12.90 -22.03 1.34
C ALA A 191 -12.72 -20.95 2.42
N CYS A 192 -13.73 -20.75 3.28
CA CYS A 192 -13.62 -19.84 4.42
C CYS A 192 -12.48 -20.26 5.38
N GLU A 193 -12.34 -21.56 5.66
CA GLU A 193 -11.28 -22.09 6.51
C GLU A 193 -9.89 -21.87 5.90
N GLN A 194 -9.72 -22.16 4.60
CA GLN A 194 -8.45 -21.93 3.89
C GLN A 194 -8.06 -20.43 3.89
N MET A 195 -9.03 -19.53 3.68
CA MET A 195 -8.77 -18.08 3.73
C MET A 195 -8.46 -17.59 5.15
N LEU A 196 -9.10 -18.16 6.17
CA LEU A 196 -8.77 -17.87 7.57
C LEU A 196 -7.38 -18.38 7.94
N GLU A 197 -7.00 -19.57 7.49
CA GLU A 197 -5.65 -20.13 7.66
C GLU A 197 -4.61 -19.23 6.98
N ALA A 198 -4.88 -18.72 5.78
CA ALA A 198 -3.99 -17.77 5.11
C ALA A 198 -3.76 -16.47 5.90
N LEU A 199 -4.77 -15.96 6.62
CA LEU A 199 -4.62 -14.78 7.50
C LEU A 199 -3.77 -15.06 8.74
N ASP A 200 -3.84 -16.28 9.27
CA ASP A 200 -3.09 -16.71 10.45
C ASP A 200 -1.64 -17.09 10.10
N ASP A 201 -1.41 -17.77 8.97
CA ASP A 201 -0.09 -18.17 8.46
C ASP A 201 0.78 -17.01 8.01
N LEU A 202 0.15 -15.95 7.49
CA LEU A 202 0.83 -14.80 6.90
C LEU A 202 0.53 -13.54 7.71
N PRO A 203 0.95 -13.47 9.00
CA PRO A 203 0.70 -12.31 9.81
C PRO A 203 1.37 -11.09 9.20
N ARG A 204 0.62 -9.98 9.21
CA ARG A 204 1.03 -8.70 8.68
C ARG A 204 0.95 -7.63 9.78
N PRO A 205 1.98 -6.78 9.91
CA PRO A 205 3.22 -6.77 9.14
C PRO A 205 4.13 -7.95 9.49
N ALA A 206 5.00 -8.35 8.56
CA ALA A 206 5.98 -9.42 8.79
C ALA A 206 7.12 -8.97 9.72
N THR A 207 7.35 -7.66 9.82
CA THR A 207 8.38 -7.08 10.67
C THR A 207 7.78 -6.07 11.66
N PRO A 208 8.43 -5.81 12.81
CA PRO A 208 7.93 -4.85 13.79
C PRO A 208 7.86 -3.41 13.25
N LEU A 209 6.84 -2.64 13.68
CA LEU A 209 6.60 -1.25 13.26
C LEU A 209 7.83 -0.34 13.37
N TRP A 210 8.66 -0.53 14.40
CA TRP A 210 9.84 0.31 14.62
C TRP A 210 10.86 0.24 13.48
N MET A 211 10.92 -0.86 12.73
CA MET A 211 11.85 -1.02 11.61
C MET A 211 11.53 -0.06 10.46
N MET A 212 10.24 0.12 10.19
CA MET A 212 9.75 1.06 9.18
C MET A 212 10.21 2.50 9.51
N TYR A 213 10.10 2.90 10.78
CA TYR A 213 10.56 4.21 11.25
C TYR A 213 12.08 4.37 11.22
N GLU A 214 12.83 3.34 11.61
CA GLU A 214 14.30 3.34 11.52
C GLU A 214 14.77 3.50 10.07
N GLY A 215 14.12 2.79 9.14
CA GLY A 215 14.45 2.89 7.73
C GLY A 215 14.07 4.24 7.11
N GLU A 216 12.92 4.81 7.49
CA GLU A 216 12.56 6.17 7.07
C GLU A 216 13.55 7.22 7.61
N ARG A 217 14.03 7.06 8.85
CA ARG A 217 15.08 7.92 9.43
C ARG A 217 16.33 7.90 8.56
N LEU A 218 16.77 6.71 8.11
CA LEU A 218 17.93 6.55 7.23
C LEU A 218 17.71 7.17 5.84
N LEU A 219 16.51 7.03 5.27
CA LEU A 219 16.13 7.66 4.01
C LEU A 219 16.10 9.19 4.13
N THR A 220 15.51 9.70 5.20
CA THR A 220 15.45 11.13 5.50
C THR A 220 16.85 11.72 5.70
N ALA A 221 17.72 11.03 6.45
CA ALA A 221 19.11 11.43 6.63
C ALA A 221 19.89 11.46 5.30
N ASN A 222 19.63 10.49 4.40
CA ASN A 222 20.22 10.49 3.07
C ASN A 222 19.74 11.68 2.22
N ALA A 223 18.44 11.97 2.25
CA ALA A 223 17.87 13.14 1.59
C ALA A 223 18.47 14.44 2.13
N ILE A 224 18.61 14.58 3.46
CA ILE A 224 19.25 15.74 4.11
C ILE A 224 20.70 15.88 3.65
N GLN A 225 21.49 14.80 3.68
CA GLN A 225 22.87 14.82 3.19
C GLN A 225 22.93 15.36 1.75
N TRP A 226 22.06 14.85 0.87
CA TRP A 226 22.01 15.28 -0.52
C TRP A 226 21.64 16.76 -0.67
N ILE A 227 20.59 17.19 0.04
CA ILE A 227 20.10 18.56 0.09
C ILE A 227 21.22 19.58 0.43
N TYR A 228 22.08 19.23 1.39
CA TYR A 228 23.12 20.13 1.92
C TYR A 228 24.53 19.88 1.36
N THR A 229 24.71 19.01 0.36
CA THR A 229 26.04 18.74 -0.23
C THR A 229 26.46 19.86 -1.22
N PRO A 230 27.55 20.61 -0.97
CA PRO A 230 28.01 21.65 -1.89
C PRO A 230 28.55 21.09 -3.20
N GLY A 231 28.28 21.76 -4.34
CA GLY A 231 28.90 21.44 -5.63
C GLY A 231 28.39 20.18 -6.35
N LYS A 232 27.59 19.33 -5.70
CA LYS A 232 26.85 18.23 -6.34
C LYS A 232 25.35 18.45 -6.18
N ARG A 233 24.75 19.12 -7.17
CA ARG A 233 23.29 19.27 -7.40
C ARG A 233 22.48 19.72 -6.16
N GLY A 234 22.54 21.03 -5.89
CA GLY A 234 21.68 21.75 -4.95
C GLY A 234 20.21 21.82 -5.39
N PHE A 235 19.53 20.68 -5.38
CA PHE A 235 18.13 20.58 -5.79
C PHE A 235 17.17 21.32 -4.86
N MET A 236 17.53 21.61 -3.60
CA MET A 236 16.68 22.45 -2.74
C MET A 236 16.71 23.93 -3.10
N VAL A 237 17.79 24.44 -3.71
CA VAL A 237 17.75 25.78 -4.31
C VAL A 237 16.74 25.79 -5.46
N TYR A 238 16.77 24.75 -6.30
CA TYR A 238 15.84 24.57 -7.43
C TYR A 238 14.37 24.33 -6.99
N SER A 239 14.14 23.48 -6.00
CA SER A 239 12.83 23.18 -5.39
C SER A 239 12.26 24.37 -4.60
N GLY A 240 13.13 25.12 -3.91
CA GLY A 240 12.79 26.38 -3.26
C GLY A 240 12.31 27.43 -4.26
N LEU A 241 12.93 27.51 -5.44
CA LEU A 241 12.52 28.39 -6.53
C LEU A 241 11.21 27.94 -7.20
N LEU A 242 10.99 26.63 -7.36
CA LEU A 242 9.74 26.04 -7.86
C LEU A 242 8.54 26.36 -6.93
N ARG A 243 8.73 26.26 -5.61
CA ARG A 243 7.69 26.52 -4.61
C ARG A 243 7.35 28.00 -4.43
N LEU A 244 8.19 28.92 -4.91
CA LEU A 244 7.95 30.36 -4.89
C LEU A 244 7.10 30.87 -6.08
N GLY A 245 6.56 29.97 -6.92
CA GLY A 245 5.65 30.35 -8.01
C GLY A 245 6.30 31.06 -9.19
N LEU A 246 7.64 31.05 -9.29
CA LEU A 246 8.40 31.70 -10.38
C LEU A 246 8.36 30.93 -11.72
N ASN A 247 7.66 29.80 -11.77
CA ASN A 247 7.60 28.92 -12.94
C ASN A 247 6.89 29.54 -14.16
N ARG A 248 6.12 30.62 -13.99
CA ARG A 248 5.53 31.34 -15.15
C ARG A 248 6.55 32.07 -16.02
N SER A 249 7.83 32.07 -15.64
CA SER A 249 8.92 32.71 -16.39
C SER A 249 9.93 31.72 -16.98
N ILE A 250 9.77 30.41 -16.73
CA ILE A 250 10.74 29.36 -17.13
C ILE A 250 10.15 28.43 -18.20
N ASP A 251 8.86 28.58 -18.53
CA ASP A 251 8.25 27.95 -19.71
C ASP A 251 8.59 28.75 -20.97
N SER A 252 9.85 28.66 -21.38
CA SER A 252 10.17 28.36 -22.77
C SER A 252 11.63 27.91 -22.84
N LEU A 253 11.88 26.94 -23.72
CA LEU A 253 13.20 26.54 -24.24
C LEU A 253 13.90 25.38 -23.50
N ASN A 254 13.45 24.18 -23.89
CA ASN A 254 14.33 23.22 -24.55
C ASN A 254 15.49 23.93 -25.29
N THR A 255 16.69 24.07 -24.69
CA THR A 255 18.01 24.27 -25.36
C THR A 255 19.12 24.66 -24.35
N GLY A 256 20.23 23.91 -24.35
CA GLY A 256 21.61 24.44 -24.39
C GLY A 256 22.17 25.50 -23.41
N PHE A 257 21.50 25.93 -22.35
CA PHE A 257 21.94 27.09 -21.54
C PHE A 257 22.71 26.76 -20.23
N PHE A 258 23.66 25.81 -20.28
CA PHE A 258 24.79 25.79 -19.33
C PHE A 258 25.81 26.89 -19.69
N ASN A 259 25.35 28.13 -19.86
CA ASN A 259 26.25 29.26 -20.06
C ASN A 259 26.44 29.98 -18.73
N ARG A 260 27.71 30.21 -18.37
CA ARG A 260 28.24 30.71 -17.08
C ARG A 260 27.78 32.13 -16.67
N ALA A 261 26.65 32.61 -17.20
CA ALA A 261 26.16 33.98 -17.06
C ALA A 261 24.87 34.11 -16.22
N THR A 262 24.18 33.02 -15.85
CA THR A 262 22.96 33.05 -15.03
C THR A 262 23.21 32.94 -13.52
N THR A 263 24.44 32.61 -13.11
CA THR A 263 24.89 32.57 -11.71
C THR A 263 24.66 33.87 -10.90
N PRO A 264 24.85 35.09 -11.45
CA PRO A 264 24.81 36.32 -10.64
C PRO A 264 23.41 36.77 -10.18
N TYR A 265 22.34 36.31 -10.83
CA TYR A 265 20.96 36.67 -10.47
C TYR A 265 20.37 35.70 -9.44
N LEU A 266 20.76 34.42 -9.52
CA LEU A 266 20.44 33.40 -8.52
C LEU A 266 21.13 33.68 -7.18
N GLU A 267 22.41 34.07 -7.20
CA GLU A 267 23.12 34.51 -5.98
C GLU A 267 22.52 35.80 -5.41
N ARG A 268 22.06 36.73 -6.26
CA ARG A 268 21.37 37.94 -5.78
C ARG A 268 19.99 37.64 -5.21
N ALA A 269 19.22 36.73 -5.80
CA ALA A 269 17.92 36.31 -5.25
C ALA A 269 18.08 35.58 -3.90
N ALA A 270 19.08 34.71 -3.77
CA ALA A 270 19.47 34.08 -2.50
C ALA A 270 19.86 35.10 -1.42
N ASN A 271 20.45 36.24 -1.82
CA ASN A 271 20.87 37.31 -0.93
C ASN A 271 19.79 38.38 -0.62
N LEU A 272 18.60 38.31 -1.22
CA LEU A 272 17.56 39.35 -1.08
C LEU A 272 16.48 39.04 -0.03
N HIS A 273 16.48 37.84 0.59
CA HIS A 273 15.48 37.51 1.62
C HIS A 273 16.15 36.99 2.91
N PRO A 274 16.05 37.69 4.06
CA PRO A 274 16.65 37.29 5.33
C PRO A 274 16.31 35.87 5.77
N ARG A 275 15.09 35.39 5.48
CA ARG A 275 14.66 34.00 5.78
C ARG A 275 15.40 32.90 5.01
N MET A 276 16.22 33.22 3.99
CA MET A 276 17.09 32.20 3.37
C MET A 276 18.34 31.89 4.22
N PHE A 277 18.72 32.78 5.13
CA PHE A 277 19.74 32.51 6.17
C PHE A 277 19.16 31.80 7.41
N ASP A 278 17.83 31.77 7.54
CA ASP A 278 17.11 30.97 8.55
C ASP A 278 16.91 29.51 8.10
N THR A 279 17.48 29.10 6.96
CA THR A 279 17.49 27.67 6.60
C THR A 279 18.34 26.94 7.64
N PRO A 280 17.78 25.97 8.39
CA PRO A 280 18.52 25.32 9.46
C PRO A 280 19.81 24.71 8.93
N ARG A 281 20.88 24.68 9.74
CA ARG A 281 22.11 24.01 9.30
C ARG A 281 21.81 22.52 9.15
N ARG A 282 22.54 21.84 8.25
CA ARG A 282 22.44 20.38 8.08
C ARG A 282 22.45 19.64 9.42
N GLY A 283 23.37 20.00 10.32
CA GLY A 283 23.50 19.37 11.63
C GLY A 283 22.30 19.64 12.55
N ASP A 284 21.64 20.79 12.41
CA ASP A 284 20.43 21.13 13.19
C ASP A 284 19.22 20.36 12.64
N THR A 285 19.09 20.28 11.31
CA THR A 285 18.05 19.45 10.66
C THR A 285 18.22 17.97 10.99
N GLN A 286 19.45 17.45 10.92
CA GLN A 286 19.73 16.05 11.21
C GLN A 286 19.39 15.72 12.67
N ARG A 287 19.77 16.58 13.63
CA ARG A 287 19.43 16.40 15.04
C ARG A 287 17.92 16.40 15.28
N ALA A 288 17.19 17.36 14.71
CA ALA A 288 15.74 17.40 14.85
C ALA A 288 15.07 16.13 14.29
N VAL A 289 15.56 15.60 13.16
CA VAL A 289 15.07 14.33 12.59
C VAL A 289 15.42 13.15 13.49
N ASP A 290 16.67 13.02 13.92
CA ASP A 290 17.08 11.93 14.82
C ASP A 290 16.30 11.98 16.14
N ASP A 291 16.11 13.16 16.74
CA ASP A 291 15.34 13.33 17.99
C ASP A 291 13.88 12.83 17.87
N VAL A 292 13.24 13.05 16.72
CA VAL A 292 11.87 12.56 16.45
C VAL A 292 11.87 11.04 16.29
N TYR A 293 12.67 10.52 15.35
CA TYR A 293 12.63 9.09 15.01
C TYR A 293 13.18 8.23 16.14
N ASP A 294 14.26 8.64 16.82
CA ASP A 294 14.82 7.89 17.95
C ASP A 294 13.80 7.81 19.10
N ALA A 295 13.05 8.89 19.34
CA ALA A 295 12.00 8.89 20.34
C ALA A 295 10.84 7.95 19.98
N VAL A 296 10.38 7.97 18.71
CA VAL A 296 9.31 7.08 18.23
C VAL A 296 9.77 5.61 18.25
N VAL A 297 10.99 5.33 17.81
CA VAL A 297 11.58 3.99 17.84
C VAL A 297 11.75 3.50 19.28
N ALA A 298 12.22 4.35 20.19
CA ALA A 298 12.32 4.01 21.61
C ALA A 298 10.95 3.73 22.22
N HIS A 299 9.93 4.52 21.88
CA HIS A 299 8.55 4.30 22.32
C HIS A 299 7.99 2.96 21.82
N LEU A 300 8.26 2.59 20.56
CA LEU A 300 7.84 1.31 19.98
C LEU A 300 8.60 0.10 20.54
N LYS A 301 9.84 0.27 21.03
CA LYS A 301 10.67 -0.80 21.60
C LYS A 301 10.46 -1.00 23.11
N GLY A 302 9.84 -0.05 23.81
CA GLY A 302 9.74 -0.01 25.28
C GLY A 302 8.57 -0.76 25.92
N ASP A 303 7.81 -1.54 25.14
CA ASP A 303 6.59 -2.29 25.46
C ASP A 303 5.28 -1.50 25.71
N GLY A 304 4.21 -2.00 25.09
CA GLY A 304 2.80 -1.82 25.48
C GLY A 304 2.05 -0.63 24.90
N SER A 305 2.66 0.20 24.05
CA SER A 305 1.97 1.35 23.45
C SER A 305 0.84 0.89 22.53
N THR A 306 -0.39 1.32 22.82
CA THR A 306 -1.51 1.20 21.89
C THR A 306 -1.23 2.05 20.65
N PHE A 307 -1.80 1.69 19.51
CA PHE A 307 -1.68 2.49 18.29
C PHE A 307 -2.13 3.95 18.50
N ASP A 308 -3.15 4.18 19.33
CA ASP A 308 -3.62 5.51 19.72
C ASP A 308 -2.52 6.33 20.45
N SER A 309 -1.85 5.70 21.42
CA SER A 309 -0.72 6.33 22.12
C SER A 309 0.44 6.67 21.19
N LEU A 310 0.67 5.83 20.18
CA LEU A 310 1.72 6.04 19.17
C LEU A 310 1.42 7.24 18.26
N GLN A 311 0.18 7.38 17.79
CA GLN A 311 -0.21 8.49 16.92
C GLN A 311 -0.11 9.83 17.66
N THR A 312 -0.65 9.90 18.88
CA THR A 312 -0.58 11.10 19.72
C THR A 312 0.87 11.45 20.01
N PHE A 313 1.67 10.46 20.43
CA PHE A 313 3.10 10.67 20.71
C PHE A 313 3.87 11.18 19.49
N THR A 314 3.66 10.57 18.31
CA THR A 314 4.35 10.99 17.08
C THR A 314 3.91 12.40 16.67
N THR A 315 2.64 12.73 16.85
CA THR A 315 2.07 14.05 16.58
C THR A 315 2.73 15.12 17.45
N ASP A 316 2.81 14.90 18.75
CA ASP A 316 3.43 15.82 19.71
C ASP A 316 4.92 16.05 19.45
N ARG A 317 5.62 15.07 18.87
CA ARG A 317 7.05 15.20 18.52
C ARG A 317 7.30 16.00 17.27
N VAL A 318 6.37 16.02 16.33
CA VAL A 318 6.55 16.70 15.05
C VAL A 318 5.87 18.07 15.05
N GLN A 319 4.68 18.20 15.62
CA GLN A 319 3.93 19.45 15.62
C GLN A 319 4.62 20.51 16.48
N GLY A 320 4.69 21.74 15.98
CA GLY A 320 5.26 22.88 16.70
C GLY A 320 6.76 23.08 16.50
N ASP A 321 7.49 22.13 15.89
CA ASP A 321 8.86 22.33 15.40
C ASP A 321 8.85 22.43 13.86
N PRO A 322 9.11 23.62 13.27
CA PRO A 322 9.08 23.82 11.82
C PRO A 322 10.03 22.91 11.01
N ILE A 323 11.12 22.45 11.62
CA ILE A 323 12.11 21.56 11.00
C ILE A 323 11.57 20.13 10.98
N ALA A 324 11.03 19.67 12.12
CA ALA A 324 10.41 18.37 12.24
C ALA A 324 9.17 18.26 11.33
N GLU A 325 8.29 19.26 11.35
CA GLU A 325 7.09 19.33 10.48
C GLU A 325 7.42 19.28 8.99
N ARG A 326 8.63 19.69 8.59
CA ARG A 326 9.04 19.66 7.19
C ARG A 326 9.74 18.37 6.80
N SER A 327 10.51 17.81 7.74
CA SER A 327 11.48 16.74 7.45
C SER A 327 11.00 15.36 7.91
N ALA A 328 10.08 15.31 8.88
CA ALA A 328 9.57 14.07 9.47
C ALA A 328 8.05 13.94 9.35
N ARG A 329 7.34 14.82 8.63
CA ARG A 329 5.86 14.76 8.49
C ARG A 329 5.32 13.43 7.97
N VAL A 330 6.11 12.74 7.15
CA VAL A 330 5.77 11.42 6.61
C VAL A 330 5.52 10.41 7.74
N ALA A 331 6.21 10.56 8.88
CA ALA A 331 6.03 9.76 10.10
C ALA A 331 4.60 9.80 10.66
N ILE A 332 3.89 10.92 10.48
CA ILE A 332 2.49 11.09 10.91
C ILE A 332 1.53 10.66 9.81
N PHE A 333 1.81 11.08 8.58
CA PHE A 333 0.83 11.04 7.49
C PHE A 333 0.32 9.64 7.17
N TYR A 334 1.18 8.62 7.26
CA TYR A 334 0.82 7.24 6.91
C TYR A 334 0.35 6.39 8.11
N MET A 335 0.46 6.89 9.34
CA MET A 335 0.08 6.11 10.53
C MET A 335 -1.42 5.75 10.54
N PRO A 336 -2.36 6.67 10.24
CA PRO A 336 -3.77 6.32 10.10
C PRO A 336 -4.03 5.18 9.11
N SER A 337 -3.34 5.19 7.96
CA SER A 337 -3.50 4.14 6.93
C SER A 337 -3.00 2.78 7.42
N ILE A 338 -1.89 2.74 8.17
CA ILE A 338 -1.36 1.51 8.78
C ILE A 338 -2.33 0.97 9.82
N MET A 339 -2.83 1.82 10.71
CA MET A 339 -3.85 1.46 11.69
C MET A 339 -5.11 0.92 11.00
N SER A 340 -5.57 1.58 9.93
CA SER A 340 -6.78 1.16 9.22
C SER A 340 -6.59 -0.21 8.59
N ALA A 341 -5.40 -0.49 8.03
CA ALA A 341 -5.08 -1.81 7.49
C ALA A 341 -5.16 -2.92 8.56
N HIS A 342 -4.76 -2.65 9.80
CA HIS A 342 -4.91 -3.63 10.89
C HIS A 342 -6.36 -3.92 11.24
N THR A 343 -7.20 -2.88 11.27
CA THR A 343 -8.64 -3.03 11.45
C THR A 343 -9.29 -3.78 10.29
N MET A 344 -8.93 -3.45 9.03
CA MET A 344 -9.42 -4.14 7.84
C MET A 344 -9.04 -5.62 7.84
N GLN A 345 -7.79 -5.95 8.18
CA GLN A 345 -7.37 -7.35 8.26
C GLN A 345 -8.21 -8.13 9.27
N ARG A 346 -8.45 -7.54 10.45
CA ARG A 346 -9.28 -8.18 11.48
C ARG A 346 -10.74 -8.27 11.04
N SER A 347 -11.30 -7.24 10.40
CA SER A 347 -12.67 -7.26 9.92
C SER A 347 -12.90 -8.32 8.85
N MET A 348 -11.95 -8.51 7.93
CA MET A 348 -12.01 -9.62 6.97
C MET A 348 -12.07 -10.97 7.68
N ALA A 349 -11.25 -11.15 8.72
CA ALA A 349 -11.25 -12.37 9.52
C ALA A 349 -12.57 -12.58 10.29
N VAL A 350 -13.24 -11.49 10.70
CA VAL A 350 -14.58 -11.52 11.31
C VAL A 350 -15.63 -11.91 10.26
N MET A 351 -15.61 -11.28 9.08
CA MET A 351 -16.53 -11.60 7.98
C MET A 351 -16.43 -13.07 7.57
N LEU A 352 -15.21 -13.57 7.31
CA LEU A 352 -14.98 -14.99 6.98
C LEU A 352 -15.50 -15.95 8.06
N ARG A 353 -15.44 -15.58 9.35
CA ARG A 353 -16.01 -16.40 10.44
C ARG A 353 -17.54 -16.38 10.46
N LEU A 354 -18.15 -15.24 10.12
CA LEU A 354 -19.60 -15.15 9.96
C LEU A 354 -20.09 -15.99 8.78
N GLU A 355 -19.38 -15.94 7.65
CA GLU A 355 -19.64 -16.79 6.48
C GLU A 355 -19.47 -18.28 6.81
N LEU A 356 -18.38 -18.64 7.49
CA LEU A 356 -18.13 -20.01 7.94
C LEU A 356 -19.25 -20.52 8.85
N PHE A 357 -19.72 -19.68 9.78
CA PHE A 357 -20.86 -20.02 10.64
C PHE A 357 -22.12 -20.24 9.80
N HIS A 358 -22.42 -19.34 8.87
CA HIS A 358 -23.57 -19.44 7.97
C HIS A 358 -23.53 -20.73 7.14
N ALA A 359 -22.41 -21.01 6.49
CA ALA A 359 -22.20 -22.21 5.67
C ALA A 359 -22.40 -23.51 6.48
N ARG A 360 -22.07 -23.51 7.77
CA ARG A 360 -22.22 -24.69 8.66
C ARG A 360 -23.59 -24.82 9.29
N ALA A 361 -24.16 -23.71 9.75
CA ALA A 361 -25.40 -23.69 10.51
C ALA A 361 -26.65 -23.52 9.62
N GLY A 362 -26.47 -23.12 8.36
CA GLY A 362 -27.56 -22.76 7.45
C GLY A 362 -28.33 -21.51 7.88
N ARG A 363 -27.76 -20.73 8.79
CA ARG A 363 -28.31 -19.45 9.27
C ARG A 363 -27.19 -18.52 9.70
N TRP A 364 -27.45 -17.24 9.59
CA TRP A 364 -26.59 -16.20 10.12
C TRP A 364 -26.66 -16.14 11.66
N PRO A 365 -25.55 -15.82 12.34
CA PRO A 365 -25.54 -15.72 13.79
C PRO A 365 -26.35 -14.50 14.28
N ASP A 366 -26.86 -14.54 15.50
CA ASP A 366 -27.59 -13.41 16.09
C ASP A 366 -26.64 -12.37 16.72
N SER A 367 -25.38 -12.77 16.99
CA SER A 367 -24.34 -11.92 17.57
C SER A 367 -22.94 -12.45 17.20
N LEU A 368 -21.89 -11.63 17.36
CA LEU A 368 -20.51 -12.06 17.09
C LEU A 368 -20.09 -13.22 18.01
N ASP A 369 -20.48 -13.22 19.28
CA ASP A 369 -20.10 -14.22 20.28
C ASP A 369 -20.63 -15.63 19.96
N GLU A 370 -21.62 -15.73 19.07
CA GLU A 370 -22.11 -17.02 18.59
C GLU A 370 -21.18 -17.68 17.57
N ALA A 371 -20.44 -16.87 16.80
CA ALA A 371 -19.58 -17.33 15.71
C ALA A 371 -18.09 -17.34 16.08
N MET A 372 -17.66 -16.57 17.08
CA MET A 372 -16.24 -16.38 17.41
C MET A 372 -16.00 -15.98 18.87
N THR A 373 -14.75 -16.03 19.33
CA THR A 373 -14.40 -15.58 20.70
C THR A 373 -14.35 -14.04 20.80
N PRO A 374 -14.43 -13.45 22.01
CA PRO A 374 -14.32 -12.01 22.19
C PRO A 374 -13.03 -11.42 21.62
N GLU A 375 -11.90 -12.12 21.73
CA GLU A 375 -10.61 -11.70 21.17
C GLU A 375 -10.65 -11.63 19.63
N GLN A 376 -11.37 -12.56 19.01
CA GLN A 376 -11.57 -12.59 17.54
C GLN A 376 -12.52 -11.49 17.08
N ALA A 377 -13.48 -11.09 17.93
CA ALA A 377 -14.42 -10.00 17.69
C ALA A 377 -13.87 -8.60 18.06
N THR A 378 -12.61 -8.50 18.49
CA THR A 378 -12.00 -7.24 18.95
C THR A 378 -11.12 -6.60 17.88
N ASP A 379 -11.31 -5.31 17.65
CA ASP A 379 -10.47 -4.49 16.80
C ASP A 379 -9.07 -4.30 17.44
N PRO A 380 -7.97 -4.66 16.75
CA PRO A 380 -6.63 -4.60 17.33
C PRO A 380 -6.12 -3.18 17.59
N VAL A 381 -6.75 -2.17 17.01
CA VAL A 381 -6.30 -0.78 17.10
C VAL A 381 -6.90 -0.06 18.30
N SER A 382 -8.22 -0.12 18.44
CA SER A 382 -8.98 0.49 19.54
C SER A 382 -9.06 -0.40 20.77
N GLY A 383 -8.90 -1.72 20.62
CA GLY A 383 -9.14 -2.70 21.69
C GLY A 383 -10.61 -2.88 22.03
N LEU A 384 -11.53 -2.37 21.20
CA LEU A 384 -12.97 -2.47 21.37
C LEU A 384 -13.56 -3.52 20.41
N ALA A 385 -14.68 -4.12 20.78
CA ALA A 385 -15.39 -5.07 19.92
C ALA A 385 -15.95 -4.39 18.67
N PHE A 386 -15.91 -5.09 17.53
CA PHE A 386 -16.65 -4.67 16.34
C PHE A 386 -18.15 -4.63 16.64
N ARG A 387 -18.87 -3.71 15.97
CA ARG A 387 -20.32 -3.65 16.07
C ARG A 387 -20.94 -4.50 14.98
N TYR A 388 -21.91 -5.32 15.36
CA TYR A 388 -22.64 -6.22 14.48
C TYR A 388 -24.13 -5.94 14.59
N GLU A 389 -24.78 -5.69 13.46
CA GLU A 389 -26.20 -5.38 13.38
C GLU A 389 -26.84 -6.30 12.34
N ARG A 390 -27.99 -6.91 12.65
CA ARG A 390 -28.75 -7.69 11.67
C ARG A 390 -29.61 -6.81 10.77
N THR A 391 -29.57 -7.04 9.47
CA THR A 391 -30.33 -6.32 8.42
C THR A 391 -31.20 -7.28 7.61
N PRO A 392 -32.36 -7.72 8.12
CA PRO A 392 -33.16 -8.80 7.52
C PRO A 392 -33.69 -8.53 6.10
N ASP A 393 -33.69 -7.28 5.64
CA ASP A 393 -34.27 -6.85 4.35
C ASP A 393 -33.20 -6.53 3.28
N ASP A 394 -32.00 -7.11 3.39
CA ASP A 394 -30.95 -6.89 2.38
C ASP A 394 -31.32 -7.56 1.02
N PRO A 395 -31.25 -6.82 -0.12
CA PRO A 395 -31.60 -7.34 -1.44
C PRO A 395 -30.80 -8.56 -1.89
N HIS A 396 -29.59 -8.74 -1.34
CA HIS A 396 -28.68 -9.84 -1.65
C HIS A 396 -28.75 -10.97 -0.61
N GLY A 397 -29.74 -10.94 0.29
CA GLY A 397 -30.01 -12.02 1.24
C GLY A 397 -29.01 -12.10 2.40
N ARG A 398 -28.14 -11.09 2.57
CA ARG A 398 -27.17 -11.04 3.67
C ARG A 398 -27.64 -10.14 4.79
N PRO A 399 -27.93 -10.69 5.98
CA PRO A 399 -28.65 -9.97 6.98
C PRO A 399 -27.71 -9.34 8.00
N TYR A 400 -26.53 -8.81 7.63
CA TYR A 400 -25.68 -8.12 8.62
C TYR A 400 -24.86 -6.94 8.11
N VAL A 401 -24.65 -5.98 9.01
CA VAL A 401 -23.72 -4.86 8.87
C VAL A 401 -22.68 -4.97 9.99
N LEU A 402 -21.40 -4.95 9.59
CA LEU A 402 -20.24 -4.87 10.45
C LEU A 402 -19.71 -3.43 10.44
N ARG A 403 -19.49 -2.86 11.63
CA ARG A 403 -18.94 -1.51 11.77
C ARG A 403 -17.71 -1.50 12.66
N ALA A 404 -16.80 -0.59 12.35
CA ALA A 404 -15.71 -0.26 13.25
C ALA A 404 -16.27 0.28 14.59
N PRO A 405 -15.56 0.04 15.72
CA PRO A 405 -15.97 0.56 17.01
C PRO A 405 -15.90 2.10 17.07
N GLU A 406 -16.77 2.71 17.88
CA GLU A 406 -16.66 4.12 18.25
C GLU A 406 -16.51 4.25 19.77
N PRO A 407 -15.67 5.19 20.26
CA PRO A 407 -14.83 6.10 19.47
C PRO A 407 -13.66 5.36 18.82
N TYR A 408 -13.27 5.82 17.64
CA TYR A 408 -12.09 5.33 16.95
C TYR A 408 -10.98 6.39 17.04
N PRO A 409 -9.70 6.01 17.23
CA PRO A 409 -8.66 6.97 17.65
C PRO A 409 -8.26 8.00 16.57
N TYR A 410 -8.79 7.89 15.35
CA TYR A 410 -8.48 8.80 14.24
C TYR A 410 -9.57 8.75 13.17
N ASP A 411 -9.51 9.72 12.25
CA ASP A 411 -10.33 9.74 11.04
C ASP A 411 -9.77 8.75 10.02
N ALA A 412 -10.43 7.60 9.87
CA ALA A 412 -10.03 6.59 8.90
C ALA A 412 -10.29 7.09 7.47
N VAL A 413 -9.32 6.87 6.59
CA VAL A 413 -9.44 7.18 5.15
C VAL A 413 -9.89 5.91 4.42
N VAL A 414 -11.03 5.37 4.84
CA VAL A 414 -11.65 4.19 4.26
C VAL A 414 -12.99 4.61 3.66
N PRO A 415 -13.32 4.19 2.41
CA PRO A 415 -14.65 4.40 1.86
C PRO A 415 -15.73 3.91 2.83
N ASP A 416 -16.84 4.66 2.94
CA ASP A 416 -18.02 4.28 3.71
C ASP A 416 -17.82 4.07 5.23
N TRP A 417 -16.69 4.54 5.79
CA TRP A 417 -16.43 4.53 7.23
C TRP A 417 -17.60 5.11 8.06
N PRO A 418 -18.01 4.48 9.18
CA PRO A 418 -17.40 3.32 9.85
C PRO A 418 -17.94 1.95 9.40
N VAL A 419 -18.70 1.88 8.29
CA VAL A 419 -19.21 0.60 7.77
C VAL A 419 -18.07 -0.15 7.10
N LEU A 420 -17.88 -1.42 7.48
CA LEU A 420 -16.77 -2.26 7.01
C LEU A 420 -17.15 -3.19 5.87
N ASN A 421 -18.45 -3.38 5.66
CA ASN A 421 -19.04 -4.17 4.59
C ASN A 421 -20.27 -3.44 4.02
N PRO A 422 -20.08 -2.29 3.35
CA PRO A 422 -21.21 -1.55 2.78
C PRO A 422 -22.03 -2.47 1.87
N ALA A 423 -23.36 -2.31 1.92
CA ALA A 423 -24.23 -3.00 0.99
C ALA A 423 -23.80 -2.66 -0.44
N LEU A 424 -23.84 -3.64 -1.35
CA LEU A 424 -23.67 -3.37 -2.77
C LEU A 424 -24.71 -2.31 -3.14
N GLY A 425 -24.24 -1.20 -3.73
CA GLY A 425 -25.14 -0.19 -4.26
C GLY A 425 -26.11 -0.82 -5.26
N PRO A 426 -27.26 -0.19 -5.56
CA PRO A 426 -28.09 -0.64 -6.66
C PRO A 426 -27.21 -0.76 -7.91
N ASP A 427 -27.40 -1.84 -8.68
CA ASP A 427 -26.73 -2.02 -9.98
C ASP A 427 -26.74 -0.66 -10.69
N PRO A 428 -25.58 -0.16 -11.16
CA PRO A 428 -25.57 1.08 -11.91
C PRO A 428 -26.53 0.87 -13.07
N ALA A 429 -27.67 1.57 -13.04
CA ALA A 429 -28.65 1.51 -14.11
C ALA A 429 -27.90 1.67 -15.44
N GLU A 430 -28.22 0.81 -16.42
CA GLU A 430 -27.68 0.93 -17.78
C GLU A 430 -27.61 2.42 -18.13
N PRO A 431 -26.43 2.95 -18.52
CA PRO A 431 -26.35 4.36 -18.89
C PRO A 431 -27.40 4.61 -19.95
N ASP A 432 -28.31 5.56 -19.67
CA ASP A 432 -29.40 5.91 -20.59
C ASP A 432 -28.75 6.21 -21.95
N PRO A 433 -29.14 5.53 -23.05
CA PRO A 433 -28.54 5.73 -24.37
C PRO A 433 -28.67 7.17 -24.90
N LEU A 434 -29.30 8.08 -24.14
CA LEU A 434 -29.42 9.50 -24.40
C LEU A 434 -28.34 10.38 -23.73
N ASP A 435 -27.43 9.83 -22.91
CA ASP A 435 -26.35 10.57 -22.23
C ASP A 435 -24.97 10.47 -22.94
N LEU A 436 -24.95 10.30 -24.27
CA LEU A 436 -23.76 10.46 -25.13
C LEU A 436 -23.87 11.61 -26.12
#